data_AF-A0A084IL98-F1
#
_entry.id   AF-A0A084IL98-F1
#
_cell.length_a   1.000
_cell.length_b   1.000
_cell.length_c   1.000
_cell.angle_alpha   90.00
_cell.angle_beta   90.00
_cell.angle_gamma   90.00
#
_symmetry.space_group_name_H-M   'P 1'
#
loop_
_entity.id
_entity.type
_entity.pdbx_description
1 polymer ?
#
loop_
_entity_poly.entity_id
_entity_poly.type
_entity_poly.pdbx_seq_one_letter_code
_entity_poly.pdbx_strand_id
1 'polypeptide(L)'
;MTVAPRPLSEALAALSEARAQIAARDDPSFHQRLSELRHWQSDHVAAFHTERVAAYDGHALLRFLTRRFYRDADWSELTGRPQKVARAVDRIVDRDRPLVIAIELQAAAESLDIAMTDALLAEHATLNPHSYVRALRRVGRREARLQQILWLEELVDLVADYADNRAAWWAFKLASAPARTFGLGQTYDLLAEGFAAMRATRDLKAGTREVIAAQRARLERLIGAELEQSESDP
;
A
#
# COMPACT_ATOMS: atom_id res chain seq x y z
N MET A 1 -5.06 -11.86 18.13
CA MET A 1 -5.07 -13.13 17.38
C MET A 1 -4.31 -12.89 16.08
N THR A 2 -3.13 -13.49 15.91
CA THR A 2 -2.38 -13.42 14.66
C THR A 2 -3.12 -14.24 13.61
N VAL A 3 -3.73 -13.57 12.64
CA VAL A 3 -4.33 -14.23 11.47
C VAL A 3 -3.20 -14.92 10.72
N ALA A 4 -3.37 -16.21 10.41
CA ALA A 4 -2.38 -16.94 9.63
C ALA A 4 -2.12 -16.23 8.29
N PRO A 5 -0.86 -16.19 7.80
CA PRO A 5 -0.55 -15.51 6.56
C PRO A 5 -1.35 -16.11 5.41
N ARG A 6 -2.01 -15.24 4.64
CA ARG A 6 -2.82 -15.62 3.49
C ARG A 6 -1.93 -16.23 2.40
N PRO A 7 -2.34 -17.34 1.75
CA PRO A 7 -1.64 -17.86 0.57
C PRO A 7 -1.58 -16.83 -0.57
N LEU A 8 -0.52 -16.85 -1.38
CA LEU A 8 -0.34 -15.93 -2.51
C LEU A 8 -1.53 -15.94 -3.48
N SER A 9 -2.09 -17.11 -3.79
CA SER A 9 -3.25 -17.23 -4.68
C SER A 9 -4.49 -16.47 -4.16
N GLU A 10 -4.71 -16.48 -2.84
CA GLU A 10 -5.81 -15.75 -2.21
C GLU A 10 -5.54 -14.25 -2.15
N ALA A 11 -4.29 -13.84 -1.89
CA ALA A 11 -3.92 -12.42 -1.93
C ALA A 11 -4.12 -11.84 -3.34
N LEU A 12 -3.70 -12.57 -4.37
CA LEU A 12 -3.91 -12.22 -5.77
C LEU A 12 -5.40 -12.15 -6.14
N ALA A 13 -6.21 -13.10 -5.65
CA ALA A 13 -7.65 -13.08 -5.86
C ALA A 13 -8.31 -11.85 -5.21
N ALA A 14 -7.91 -11.49 -4.00
CA ALA A 14 -8.41 -10.29 -3.32
C ALA A 14 -8.07 -9.00 -4.08
N LEU A 15 -6.85 -8.89 -4.62
CA LEU A 15 -6.47 -7.75 -5.47
C LEU A 15 -7.27 -7.72 -6.78
N SER A 16 -7.42 -8.88 -7.42
CA SER A 16 -8.23 -9.01 -8.64
C SER A 16 -9.68 -8.58 -8.42
N GLU A 17 -10.27 -8.97 -7.30
CA GLU A 17 -11.65 -8.61 -6.93
C GLU A 17 -11.80 -7.10 -6.71
N ALA A 18 -10.91 -6.47 -5.95
CA ALA A 18 -10.94 -5.02 -5.75
C ALA A 18 -10.83 -4.24 -7.08
N ARG A 19 -9.96 -4.69 -7.99
CA ARG A 19 -9.84 -4.11 -9.33
C ARG A 19 -11.08 -4.32 -10.18
N ALA A 20 -11.69 -5.50 -10.13
CA ALA A 20 -12.93 -5.79 -10.83
C ALA A 20 -14.07 -4.90 -10.34
N GLN A 21 -14.15 -4.64 -9.02
CA GLN A 21 -15.14 -3.72 -8.44
C GLN A 21 -14.97 -2.29 -8.96
N ILE A 22 -13.73 -1.79 -9.06
CA ILE A 22 -13.44 -0.48 -9.66
C ILE A 22 -13.84 -0.47 -11.14
N ALA A 23 -13.42 -1.48 -11.90
CA ALA A 23 -13.68 -1.57 -13.34
C ALA A 23 -15.18 -1.68 -13.68
N ALA A 24 -15.96 -2.34 -12.81
CA ALA A 24 -17.41 -2.49 -12.96
C ALA A 24 -18.20 -1.21 -12.65
N ARG A 25 -17.54 -0.13 -12.21
CA ARG A 25 -18.20 1.17 -12.04
C ARG A 25 -18.36 1.84 -13.40
N ASP A 26 -19.60 1.93 -13.87
CA ASP A 26 -19.94 2.65 -15.10
C ASP A 26 -20.13 4.17 -14.89
N ASP A 27 -19.76 4.70 -13.72
CA ASP A 27 -19.94 6.10 -13.33
C ASP A 27 -18.63 6.91 -13.50
N PRO A 28 -18.54 7.83 -14.47
CA PRO A 28 -17.36 8.69 -14.63
C PRO A 28 -17.03 9.53 -13.40
N SER A 29 -18.05 9.93 -12.62
CA SER A 29 -17.86 10.72 -11.41
C SER A 29 -17.16 9.92 -10.31
N PHE A 30 -17.42 8.61 -10.24
CA PHE A 30 -16.69 7.70 -9.37
C PHE A 30 -15.21 7.64 -9.73
N HIS A 31 -14.88 7.43 -11.00
CA HIS A 31 -13.49 7.34 -11.44
C HIS A 31 -12.72 8.65 -11.23
N GLN A 32 -13.36 9.79 -11.50
CA GLN A 32 -12.79 11.10 -11.21
C GLN A 32 -12.53 11.26 -9.70
N ARG A 33 -13.53 10.98 -8.85
CA ARG A 33 -13.40 11.12 -7.39
C ARG A 33 -12.36 10.17 -6.81
N LEU A 34 -12.28 8.93 -7.32
CA LEU A 34 -11.27 7.95 -6.94
C LEU A 34 -9.85 8.45 -7.27
N SER A 35 -9.66 9.00 -8.47
CA SER A 35 -8.38 9.60 -8.87
C SER A 35 -8.01 10.77 -7.98
N GLU A 36 -8.93 11.70 -7.73
CA GLU A 36 -8.72 12.85 -6.82
C GLU A 36 -8.34 12.40 -5.41
N LEU A 37 -9.07 11.40 -4.86
CA LEU A 37 -8.80 10.83 -3.55
C LEU A 37 -7.39 10.23 -3.47
N ARG A 38 -6.99 9.42 -4.45
CA ARG A 38 -5.67 8.78 -4.49
C ARG A 38 -4.53 9.80 -4.54
N HIS A 39 -4.68 10.85 -5.35
CA HIS A 39 -3.71 11.95 -5.39
C HIS A 39 -3.61 12.65 -4.04
N TRP A 40 -4.75 13.04 -3.47
CA TRP A 40 -4.81 13.72 -2.18
C TRP A 40 -4.17 12.89 -1.06
N GLN A 41 -4.51 11.60 -0.96
CA GLN A 41 -3.95 10.69 0.05
C GLN A 41 -2.44 10.53 -0.11
N SER A 42 -1.97 10.26 -1.33
CA SER A 42 -0.54 10.16 -1.64
C SER A 42 0.22 11.41 -1.22
N ASP A 43 -0.26 12.59 -1.62
CA ASP A 43 0.44 13.84 -1.37
C ASP A 43 0.42 14.21 0.13
N HIS A 44 -0.68 13.95 0.84
CA HIS A 44 -0.77 14.17 2.29
C HIS A 44 0.05 13.18 3.12
N VAL A 45 0.25 11.95 2.64
CA VAL A 45 1.16 11.00 3.28
C VAL A 45 2.62 11.40 3.01
N ALA A 46 2.96 11.74 1.77
CA ALA A 46 4.29 12.20 1.41
C ALA A 46 4.69 13.44 2.21
N ALA A 47 3.87 14.51 2.19
CA ALA A 47 4.15 15.74 2.92
C ALA A 47 4.33 15.53 4.42
N PHE A 48 3.52 14.65 5.03
CA PHE A 48 3.61 14.35 6.47
C PHE A 48 4.91 13.62 6.85
N HIS A 49 5.54 12.91 5.92
CA HIS A 49 6.75 12.15 6.17
C HIS A 49 8.04 12.77 5.65
N THR A 50 7.97 13.79 4.78
CA THR A 50 9.14 14.40 4.14
C THR A 50 10.27 14.72 5.13
N GLU A 51 9.97 15.43 6.22
CA GLU A 51 10.98 15.81 7.21
C GLU A 51 11.55 14.60 7.96
N ARG A 52 10.69 13.62 8.30
CA ARG A 52 11.12 12.41 9.02
C ARG A 52 12.05 11.56 8.18
N VAL A 53 11.72 11.35 6.90
CA VAL A 53 12.55 10.52 6.02
C VAL A 53 13.86 11.21 5.62
N ALA A 54 13.93 12.54 5.71
CA ALA A 54 15.15 13.29 5.45
C ALA A 54 16.29 12.88 6.39
N ALA A 55 15.98 12.56 7.65
CA ALA A 55 16.95 12.07 8.61
C ALA A 55 17.56 10.70 8.22
N TYR A 56 17.01 10.01 7.23
CA TYR A 56 17.41 8.64 6.83
C TYR A 56 17.71 8.53 5.33
N ASP A 57 17.89 9.64 4.62
CA ASP A 57 18.02 9.64 3.15
C ASP A 57 16.85 8.94 2.42
N GLY A 58 15.69 8.85 3.09
CA GLY A 58 14.57 7.99 2.71
C GLY A 58 13.60 8.59 1.69
N HIS A 59 13.92 9.74 1.08
CA HIS A 59 13.04 10.41 0.11
C HIS A 59 12.71 9.54 -1.10
N ALA A 60 13.68 8.75 -1.60
CA ALA A 60 13.46 7.85 -2.71
C ALA A 60 12.43 6.76 -2.36
N LEU A 61 12.54 6.19 -1.15
CA LEU A 61 11.61 5.18 -0.65
C LEU A 61 10.22 5.76 -0.41
N LEU A 62 10.12 6.95 0.19
CA LEU A 62 8.84 7.64 0.39
C LEU A 62 8.12 7.91 -0.94
N ARG A 63 8.86 8.38 -1.96
CA ARG A 63 8.32 8.61 -3.30
C ARG A 63 7.90 7.31 -3.96
N PHE A 64 8.70 6.25 -3.83
CA PHE A 64 8.36 4.93 -4.35
C PHE A 64 7.04 4.43 -3.74
N LEU A 65 6.92 4.42 -2.42
CA LEU A 65 5.75 3.89 -1.72
C LEU A 65 4.48 4.70 -2.02
N THR A 66 4.55 6.03 -1.98
CA THR A 66 3.36 6.90 -2.11
C THR A 66 2.90 7.10 -3.55
N ARG A 67 3.80 7.03 -4.53
CA ARG A 67 3.46 7.24 -5.96
C ARG A 67 3.57 5.94 -6.74
N ARG A 68 4.80 5.46 -6.91
CA ARG A 68 5.09 4.34 -7.82
C ARG A 68 4.36 3.06 -7.43
N PHE A 69 4.29 2.75 -6.14
CA PHE A 69 3.66 1.56 -5.59
C PHE A 69 2.15 1.75 -5.37
N TYR A 70 1.75 2.77 -4.61
CA TYR A 70 0.34 2.97 -4.26
C TYR A 70 -0.53 3.42 -5.46
N ARG A 71 -0.04 4.38 -6.26
CA ARG A 71 -0.86 5.02 -7.31
C ARG A 71 -0.63 4.43 -8.69
N ASP A 72 0.64 4.28 -9.07
CA ASP A 72 1.03 4.05 -10.46
C ASP A 72 1.38 2.58 -10.76
N ALA A 73 1.26 1.69 -9.78
CA ALA A 73 1.59 0.28 -9.97
C ALA A 73 0.56 -0.43 -10.84
N ASP A 74 1.04 -0.95 -11.97
CA ASP A 74 0.26 -1.89 -12.76
C ASP A 74 0.49 -3.33 -12.28
N TRP A 75 -0.53 -3.87 -11.61
CA TRP A 75 -0.60 -5.26 -11.16
C TRP A 75 -1.35 -6.18 -12.14
N SER A 76 -1.59 -5.75 -13.39
CA SER A 76 -2.33 -6.52 -14.40
C SER A 76 -1.74 -7.92 -14.66
N GLU A 77 -0.40 -8.03 -14.66
CA GLU A 77 0.34 -9.29 -14.76
C GLU A 77 -0.05 -10.29 -13.65
N LEU A 78 -0.35 -9.77 -12.46
CA LEU A 78 -0.66 -10.56 -11.27
C LEU A 78 -2.14 -10.92 -11.17
N THR A 79 -3.04 -10.00 -11.54
CA THR A 79 -4.48 -10.17 -11.33
C THR A 79 -5.19 -10.94 -12.43
N GLY A 80 -4.61 -11.08 -13.62
CA GLY A 80 -5.30 -11.71 -14.75
C GLY A 80 -5.63 -13.20 -14.54
N ARG A 81 -4.76 -13.95 -13.83
CA ARG A 81 -4.96 -15.39 -13.52
C ARG A 81 -4.29 -15.77 -12.18
N PRO A 82 -4.90 -15.45 -11.04
CA PRO A 82 -4.30 -15.58 -9.70
C PRO A 82 -3.63 -16.94 -9.43
N GLN A 83 -4.31 -18.04 -9.74
CA GLN A 83 -3.79 -19.39 -9.48
C GLN A 83 -2.61 -19.76 -10.39
N LYS A 84 -2.61 -19.29 -11.64
CA LYS A 84 -1.50 -19.53 -12.58
C LYS A 84 -0.27 -18.72 -12.17
N VAL A 85 -0.48 -17.48 -11.76
CA VAL A 85 0.57 -16.58 -11.27
C VAL A 85 1.20 -17.13 -10.00
N ALA A 86 0.42 -17.56 -9.02
CA ALA A 86 0.95 -18.15 -7.79
C ALA A 86 1.90 -19.33 -8.08
N ARG A 87 1.48 -20.27 -8.94
CA ARG A 87 2.33 -21.40 -9.37
C ARG A 87 3.59 -20.98 -10.13
N ALA A 88 3.54 -19.85 -10.84
CA ALA A 88 4.71 -19.32 -11.53
C ALA A 88 5.70 -18.72 -10.52
N VAL A 89 5.21 -17.98 -9.52
CA VAL A 89 6.02 -17.43 -8.44
C VAL A 89 6.69 -18.54 -7.62
N ASP A 90 5.99 -19.63 -7.30
CA ASP A 90 6.55 -20.80 -6.61
C ASP A 90 7.74 -21.45 -7.34
N ARG A 91 7.88 -21.22 -8.65
CA ARG A 91 9.01 -21.70 -9.47
C ARG A 91 10.18 -20.73 -9.52
N ILE A 92 9.99 -19.49 -9.08
CA ILE A 92 10.99 -18.41 -9.16
C ILE A 92 11.61 -18.17 -7.77
N VAL A 93 10.81 -18.19 -6.71
CA VAL A 93 11.25 -17.85 -5.36
C VAL A 93 10.80 -18.89 -4.34
N ASP A 94 11.68 -19.20 -3.37
CA ASP A 94 11.36 -20.11 -2.26
C ASP A 94 10.60 -19.42 -1.12
N ARG A 95 10.61 -18.08 -1.10
CA ARG A 95 9.97 -17.25 -0.06
C ARG A 95 9.22 -16.10 -0.71
N ASP A 96 7.90 -16.26 -0.80
CA ASP A 96 6.98 -15.32 -1.44
C ASP A 96 6.39 -14.28 -0.48
N ARG A 97 6.59 -14.41 0.84
CA ARG A 97 5.94 -13.57 1.85
C ARG A 97 6.06 -12.06 1.60
N PRO A 98 7.22 -11.48 1.21
CA PRO A 98 7.28 -10.06 0.86
C PRO A 98 6.35 -9.66 -0.29
N LEU A 99 6.24 -10.53 -1.31
CA LEU A 99 5.34 -10.31 -2.44
C LEU A 99 3.88 -10.45 -2.00
N VAL A 100 3.55 -11.45 -1.18
CA VAL A 100 2.21 -11.62 -0.60
C VAL A 100 1.80 -10.34 0.14
N ILE A 101 2.65 -9.83 1.03
CA ILE A 101 2.36 -8.60 1.79
C ILE A 101 2.18 -7.39 0.87
N ALA A 102 3.01 -7.25 -0.16
CA ALA A 102 2.87 -6.15 -1.13
C ALA A 102 1.49 -6.20 -1.83
N ILE A 103 1.04 -7.39 -2.22
CA ILE A 103 -0.28 -7.61 -2.82
C ILE A 103 -1.40 -7.35 -1.81
N GLU A 104 -1.25 -7.79 -0.56
CA GLU A 104 -2.22 -7.54 0.52
C GLU A 104 -2.37 -6.04 0.82
N LEU A 105 -1.26 -5.31 0.85
CA LEU A 105 -1.24 -3.85 1.01
C LEU A 105 -2.01 -3.17 -0.12
N GLN A 106 -1.75 -3.57 -1.37
CA GLN A 106 -2.45 -3.00 -2.52
C GLN A 106 -3.95 -3.34 -2.51
N ALA A 107 -4.31 -4.60 -2.27
CA ALA A 107 -5.71 -5.02 -2.23
C ALA A 107 -6.50 -4.27 -1.14
N ALA A 108 -5.89 -4.12 0.05
CA ALA A 108 -6.48 -3.35 1.13
C ALA A 108 -6.58 -1.85 0.80
N ALA A 109 -5.58 -1.28 0.12
CA ALA A 109 -5.61 0.11 -0.31
C ALA A 109 -6.72 0.35 -1.33
N GLU A 110 -6.86 -0.51 -2.34
CA GLU A 110 -7.93 -0.40 -3.34
C GLU A 110 -9.32 -0.56 -2.71
N SER A 111 -9.50 -1.54 -1.83
CA SER A 111 -10.77 -1.73 -1.11
C SER A 111 -11.15 -0.52 -0.23
N LEU A 112 -10.17 0.07 0.45
CA LEU A 112 -10.40 1.28 1.25
C LEU A 112 -10.68 2.50 0.38
N ASP A 113 -9.98 2.65 -0.75
CA ASP A 113 -10.20 3.75 -1.68
C ASP A 113 -11.63 3.70 -2.25
N ILE A 114 -12.14 2.52 -2.64
CA ILE A 114 -13.53 2.35 -3.10
C ILE A 114 -14.50 2.85 -2.02
N ALA A 115 -14.36 2.37 -0.78
CA ALA A 115 -15.26 2.73 0.31
C ALA A 115 -15.20 4.23 0.65
N MET A 116 -14.01 4.82 0.62
CA MET A 116 -13.80 6.25 0.84
C MET A 116 -14.40 7.09 -0.29
N THR A 117 -14.24 6.65 -1.55
CA THR A 117 -14.84 7.31 -2.71
C THR A 117 -16.36 7.29 -2.63
N ASP A 118 -16.97 6.15 -2.32
CA ASP A 118 -18.41 6.03 -2.14
C ASP A 118 -18.93 6.96 -1.03
N ALA A 119 -18.22 7.01 0.11
CA ALA A 119 -18.58 7.90 1.22
C ALA A 119 -18.51 9.39 0.83
N LEU A 120 -17.48 9.79 0.07
CA LEU A 120 -17.33 11.17 -0.40
C LEU A 120 -18.40 11.56 -1.43
N LEU A 121 -18.77 10.63 -2.33
CA LEU A 121 -19.82 10.86 -3.33
C LEU A 121 -21.20 10.98 -2.69
N ALA A 122 -21.52 10.13 -1.71
CA ALA A 122 -22.80 10.14 -1.01
C ALA A 122 -23.09 11.47 -0.29
N GLU A 123 -22.04 12.21 0.08
CA GLU A 123 -22.15 13.51 0.76
C GLU A 123 -22.02 14.70 -0.19
N HIS A 124 -21.83 14.46 -1.49
CA HIS A 124 -21.51 15.47 -2.51
C HIS A 124 -20.40 16.44 -2.06
N ALA A 125 -19.44 15.95 -1.27
CA ALA A 125 -18.48 16.79 -0.60
C ALA A 125 -17.25 17.04 -1.48
N THR A 126 -16.81 18.29 -1.57
CA THR A 126 -15.48 18.61 -2.10
C THR A 126 -14.42 17.98 -1.21
N LEU A 127 -13.41 17.35 -1.82
CA LEU A 127 -12.32 16.73 -1.08
C LEU A 127 -11.44 17.78 -0.40
N ASN A 128 -11.42 17.76 0.92
CA ASN A 128 -10.60 18.61 1.79
C ASN A 128 -10.33 17.86 3.11
N PRO A 129 -9.49 18.39 4.02
CA PRO A 129 -9.18 17.69 5.27
C PRO A 129 -10.42 17.31 6.11
N HIS A 130 -11.44 18.17 6.16
CA HIS A 130 -12.64 17.92 6.95
C HIS A 130 -13.52 16.81 6.34
N SER A 131 -13.82 16.90 5.03
CA SER A 131 -14.60 15.87 4.33
C SER A 131 -13.87 14.53 4.28
N TYR A 132 -12.55 14.53 4.16
CA TYR A 132 -11.73 13.33 4.24
C TYR A 132 -11.84 12.63 5.60
N VAL A 133 -11.72 13.38 6.70
CA VAL A 133 -11.84 12.81 8.06
C VAL A 133 -13.25 12.30 8.34
N ARG A 134 -14.28 13.03 7.88
CA ARG A 134 -15.66 12.58 8.01
C ARG A 134 -15.92 11.28 7.25
N ALA A 135 -15.47 11.19 5.99
CA ALA A 135 -15.55 9.96 5.20
C ALA A 135 -14.76 8.81 5.85
N LEU A 136 -13.56 9.08 6.36
CA LEU A 136 -12.73 8.10 7.07
C LEU A 136 -13.45 7.49 8.27
N ARG A 137 -14.10 8.33 9.08
CA ARG A 137 -14.86 7.89 10.25
C ARG A 137 -16.10 7.11 9.85
N ARG A 138 -16.83 7.58 8.84
CA ARG A 138 -18.02 6.91 8.30
C ARG A 138 -17.70 5.53 7.75
N VAL A 139 -16.59 5.38 7.04
CA VAL A 139 -16.12 4.08 6.53
C VAL A 139 -15.81 3.12 7.68
N GLY A 140 -15.31 3.60 8.81
CA GLY A 140 -15.23 2.81 10.06
C GLY A 140 -14.23 1.64 10.03
N ARG A 141 -13.32 1.58 9.06
CA ARG A 141 -12.39 0.45 8.84
C ARG A 141 -11.07 0.60 9.62
N ARG A 142 -11.14 0.94 10.91
CA ARG A 142 -9.95 1.15 11.78
C ARG A 142 -9.00 -0.04 11.76
N GLU A 143 -9.53 -1.24 11.98
CA GLU A 143 -8.73 -2.47 12.05
C GLU A 143 -7.98 -2.76 10.74
N ALA A 144 -8.65 -2.55 9.59
CA ALA A 144 -8.01 -2.74 8.29
C ALA A 144 -6.82 -1.78 8.08
N ARG A 145 -6.95 -0.52 8.51
CA ARG A 145 -5.84 0.46 8.43
C ARG A 145 -4.69 0.12 9.39
N LEU A 146 -5.00 -0.35 10.60
CA LEU A 146 -3.97 -0.85 11.51
C LEU A 146 -3.25 -2.08 10.94
N GLN A 147 -3.99 -2.99 10.30
CA GLN A 147 -3.41 -4.15 9.65
C GLN A 147 -2.46 -3.75 8.50
N GLN A 148 -2.78 -2.72 7.72
CA GLN A 148 -1.86 -2.19 6.70
C GLN A 148 -0.56 -1.67 7.31
N ILE A 149 -0.61 -1.03 8.49
CA ILE A 149 0.59 -0.57 9.19
C ILE A 149 1.44 -1.77 9.64
N LEU A 150 0.81 -2.83 10.16
CA LEU A 150 1.51 -4.05 10.58
C LEU A 150 2.15 -4.79 9.39
N TRP A 151 1.45 -4.85 8.25
CA TRP A 151 2.00 -5.40 7.02
C TRP A 151 3.20 -4.61 6.51
N LEU A 152 3.15 -3.28 6.58
CA LEU A 152 4.30 -2.45 6.20
C LEU A 152 5.50 -2.69 7.13
N GLU A 153 5.25 -2.86 8.44
CA GLU A 153 6.28 -3.22 9.43
C GLU A 153 6.93 -4.56 9.08
N GLU A 154 6.12 -5.60 8.88
CA GLU A 154 6.57 -6.94 8.51
C GLU A 154 7.35 -6.95 7.19
N LEU A 155 6.85 -6.23 6.17
CA LEU A 155 7.51 -6.13 4.87
C LEU A 155 8.90 -5.53 5.00
N VAL A 156 9.04 -4.45 5.76
CA VAL A 156 10.35 -3.81 5.94
C VAL A 156 11.29 -4.70 6.74
N ASP A 157 10.82 -5.37 7.79
CA ASP A 157 11.67 -6.30 8.54
C ASP A 157 12.19 -7.43 7.65
N LEU A 158 11.31 -8.04 6.83
CA LEU A 158 11.70 -9.07 5.88
C LEU A 158 12.70 -8.55 4.84
N VAL A 159 12.45 -7.37 4.27
CA VAL A 159 13.29 -6.84 3.17
C VAL A 159 14.59 -6.23 3.66
N ALA A 160 14.64 -5.64 4.85
CA ALA A 160 15.86 -5.09 5.42
C ALA A 160 16.95 -6.17 5.56
N ASP A 161 16.57 -7.37 6.01
CA ASP A 161 17.49 -8.50 6.11
C ASP A 161 18.04 -8.92 4.71
N TYR A 162 17.24 -8.75 3.66
CA TYR A 162 17.67 -8.98 2.28
C TYR A 162 18.50 -7.84 1.70
N ALA A 163 18.19 -6.59 2.05
CA ALA A 163 18.85 -5.38 1.55
C ALA A 163 20.33 -5.30 1.96
N ASP A 164 20.64 -5.79 3.16
CA ASP A 164 21.99 -5.85 3.70
C ASP A 164 22.81 -7.06 3.17
N ASN A 165 22.15 -8.02 2.51
CA ASN A 165 22.77 -9.24 2.03
C ASN A 165 23.08 -9.22 0.53
N ARG A 166 24.38 -9.23 0.19
CA ARG A 166 24.86 -9.26 -1.20
C ARG A 166 24.36 -10.47 -2.00
N ALA A 167 24.27 -11.64 -1.38
CA ALA A 167 23.80 -12.85 -2.04
C ALA A 167 22.31 -12.77 -2.36
N ALA A 168 21.51 -12.21 -1.45
CA ALA A 168 20.09 -11.98 -1.69
C ALA A 168 19.83 -11.03 -2.85
N TRP A 169 20.63 -9.96 -2.96
CA TRP A 169 20.53 -9.04 -4.10
C TRP A 169 20.90 -9.70 -5.43
N TRP A 170 21.93 -10.56 -5.45
CA TRP A 170 22.27 -11.33 -6.64
C TRP A 170 21.18 -12.33 -7.01
N ALA A 171 20.60 -13.03 -6.04
CA ALA A 171 19.47 -13.94 -6.26
C ALA A 171 18.26 -13.18 -6.84
N PHE A 172 17.94 -12.01 -6.27
CA PHE A 172 16.90 -11.15 -6.81
C PHE A 172 17.19 -10.75 -8.26
N LYS A 173 18.42 -10.33 -8.57
CA LYS A 173 18.82 -10.01 -9.96
C LYS A 173 18.66 -11.18 -10.94
N LEU A 174 19.04 -12.39 -10.50
CA LEU A 174 18.92 -13.60 -11.32
C LEU A 174 17.45 -13.99 -11.58
N ALA A 175 16.52 -13.59 -10.70
CA ALA A 175 15.09 -13.80 -10.90
C ALA A 175 14.48 -12.99 -12.06
N SER A 176 15.20 -12.00 -12.61
CA SER A 176 14.69 -11.18 -13.73
C SER A 176 14.35 -11.99 -14.98
N ALA A 177 15.24 -12.89 -15.40
CA ALA A 177 15.04 -13.71 -16.58
C ALA A 177 13.82 -14.64 -16.45
N PRO A 178 13.71 -15.50 -15.41
CA PRO A 178 12.53 -16.34 -15.26
C PRO A 178 11.25 -15.53 -15.04
N ALA A 179 11.29 -14.38 -14.33
CA ALA A 179 10.13 -13.50 -14.20
C ALA A 179 9.60 -13.05 -15.58
N ARG A 180 10.47 -12.58 -16.48
CA ARG A 180 10.06 -12.20 -17.84
C ARG A 180 9.51 -13.40 -18.63
N THR A 181 10.12 -14.57 -18.52
CA THR A 181 9.61 -15.80 -19.15
C THR A 181 8.21 -16.18 -18.68
N PHE A 182 7.89 -15.94 -17.41
CA PHE A 182 6.56 -16.20 -16.85
C PHE A 182 5.57 -15.04 -17.01
N GLY A 183 5.95 -13.95 -17.68
CA GLY A 183 5.09 -12.78 -17.90
C GLY A 183 4.96 -11.87 -16.67
N LEU A 184 5.95 -11.89 -15.78
CA LEU A 184 6.04 -11.12 -14.54
C LEU A 184 7.13 -10.03 -14.64
N GLY A 185 7.40 -9.55 -15.85
CA GLY A 185 8.51 -8.63 -16.13
C GLY A 185 8.31 -7.26 -15.48
N GLN A 186 7.12 -6.67 -15.62
CA GLN A 186 6.83 -5.37 -15.01
C GLN A 186 6.73 -5.47 -13.49
N THR A 187 6.17 -6.57 -12.99
CA THR A 187 6.15 -6.85 -11.55
C THR A 187 7.57 -6.89 -11.00
N TYR A 188 8.47 -7.61 -11.68
CA TYR A 188 9.88 -7.66 -11.30
C TYR A 188 10.52 -6.25 -11.31
N ASP A 189 10.29 -5.47 -12.37
CA ASP A 189 10.86 -4.13 -12.51
C ASP A 189 10.37 -3.19 -11.38
N LEU A 190 9.08 -3.23 -11.03
CA LEU A 190 8.51 -2.51 -9.88
C LEU A 190 9.18 -2.90 -8.55
N LEU A 191 9.33 -4.20 -8.29
CA LEU A 191 9.98 -4.70 -7.08
C LEU A 191 11.46 -4.30 -7.02
N ALA A 192 12.14 -4.28 -8.18
CA ALA A 192 13.53 -3.88 -8.29
C ALA A 192 13.73 -2.39 -7.97
N GLU A 193 12.83 -1.52 -8.44
CA GLU A 193 12.80 -0.10 -8.07
C GLU A 193 12.64 0.09 -6.55
N GLY A 194 11.70 -0.64 -5.94
CA GLY A 194 11.46 -0.59 -4.49
C GLY A 194 12.67 -1.06 -3.68
N PHE A 195 13.30 -2.16 -4.09
CA PHE A 195 14.51 -2.68 -3.46
C PHE A 195 15.68 -1.70 -3.56
N ALA A 196 15.86 -1.06 -4.71
CA ALA A 196 16.88 -0.03 -4.88
C ALA A 196 16.63 1.17 -3.96
N ALA A 197 15.39 1.61 -3.82
CA ALA A 197 15.01 2.72 -2.92
C ALA A 197 15.23 2.38 -1.44
N MET A 198 14.91 1.13 -1.03
CA MET A 198 15.19 0.64 0.33
C MET A 198 16.68 0.60 0.64
N ARG A 199 17.51 0.11 -0.29
CA ARG A 199 18.98 0.10 -0.12
C ARG A 199 19.63 1.48 -0.06
N ALA A 200 19.01 2.48 -0.69
CA ALA A 200 19.46 3.86 -0.62
C ALA A 200 19.06 4.56 0.69
N THR A 201 18.19 3.95 1.50
CA THR A 201 17.73 4.50 2.78
C THR A 201 18.73 4.14 3.87
N ARG A 202 19.27 5.15 4.55
CA ARG A 202 20.17 4.98 5.69
C ARG A 202 19.39 4.50 6.90
N ASP A 203 19.87 3.44 7.55
CA ASP A 203 19.19 2.82 8.71
C ASP A 203 17.69 2.59 8.46
N LEU A 204 17.40 1.79 7.42
CA LEU A 204 16.04 1.49 6.95
C LEU A 204 15.11 1.07 8.10
N LYS A 205 15.59 0.20 9.00
CA LYS A 205 14.79 -0.29 10.13
C LYS A 205 14.41 0.84 11.09
N ALA A 206 15.36 1.70 11.48
CA ALA A 206 15.03 2.83 12.36
C ALA A 206 14.11 3.84 11.67
N GLY A 207 14.40 4.21 10.42
CA GLY A 207 13.61 5.18 9.67
C GLY A 207 12.17 4.71 9.45
N THR A 208 11.96 3.45 9.10
CA THR A 208 10.60 2.91 8.95
C THR A 208 9.87 2.82 10.28
N ARG A 209 10.52 2.39 11.39
CA ARG A 209 9.87 2.37 12.71
C ARG A 209 9.36 3.75 13.11
N GLU A 210 10.14 4.81 12.86
CA GLU A 210 9.74 6.19 13.14
C GLU A 210 8.52 6.60 12.28
N VAL A 211 8.56 6.31 10.98
CA VAL A 211 7.45 6.56 10.05
C VAL A 211 6.17 5.83 10.48
N ILE A 212 6.29 4.55 10.85
CA ILE A 212 5.19 3.69 11.31
C ILE A 212 4.58 4.22 12.61
N ALA A 213 5.42 4.57 13.60
CA ALA A 213 4.95 5.14 14.86
C ALA A 213 4.20 6.45 14.63
N ALA A 214 4.72 7.33 13.77
CA ALA A 214 4.07 8.58 13.41
C ALA A 214 2.73 8.36 12.69
N GLN A 215 2.64 7.36 11.80
CA GLN A 215 1.38 7.03 11.12
C GLN A 215 0.34 6.43 12.05
N ARG A 216 0.74 5.52 12.94
CA ARG A 216 -0.15 4.96 13.95
C ARG A 216 -0.74 6.08 14.81
N ALA A 217 0.11 6.98 15.32
CA ALA A 217 -0.35 8.13 16.11
C ALA A 217 -1.25 9.07 15.29
N ARG A 218 -0.98 9.29 14.00
CA ARG A 218 -1.84 10.07 13.11
C ARG A 218 -3.21 9.40 12.94
N LEU A 219 -3.24 8.12 12.64
CA LEU A 219 -4.47 7.34 12.45
C LEU A 219 -5.35 7.38 13.70
N GLU A 220 -4.79 7.17 14.89
CA GLU A 220 -5.54 7.26 16.15
C GLU A 220 -6.12 8.66 16.36
N ARG A 221 -5.40 9.74 16.04
CA ARG A 221 -5.97 11.11 16.12
C ARG A 221 -7.12 11.33 15.13
N LEU A 222 -6.97 10.85 13.90
CA LEU A 222 -8.01 11.05 12.87
C LEU A 222 -9.29 10.28 13.21
N ILE A 223 -9.18 9.09 13.81
CA ILE A 223 -10.32 8.25 14.19
C ILE A 223 -10.87 8.61 15.57
N GLY A 224 -10.02 8.85 16.55
CA GLY A 224 -10.35 9.00 17.97
C GLY A 224 -10.66 10.41 18.45
N ALA A 225 -10.52 11.46 17.62
CA ALA A 225 -11.07 12.76 17.96
C ALA A 225 -12.60 12.72 17.84
N GLU A 226 -13.29 12.23 18.88
CA GLU A 226 -14.68 12.61 19.16
C GLU A 226 -14.80 14.12 18.99
N LEU A 227 -15.85 14.56 18.31
CA LEU A 227 -16.19 15.97 18.22
C LEU A 227 -16.67 16.41 19.60
N GLU A 228 -15.75 16.72 20.52
CA GLU A 228 -15.99 17.71 21.56
C GLU A 228 -16.10 19.08 20.89
N GLN A 229 -17.21 19.29 20.18
CA GLN A 229 -17.75 20.58 19.73
C GLN A 229 -19.04 20.33 18.92
N SER A 230 -20.07 19.83 19.61
CA SER A 230 -21.47 20.04 19.22
C SER A 230 -22.38 19.91 20.43
N GLU A 231 -22.03 20.55 21.55
CA GLU A 231 -22.97 20.80 22.63
C GLU A 231 -22.45 21.95 23.50
N SER A 232 -22.62 23.17 23.01
CA SER A 232 -22.60 24.40 23.81
C SER A 232 -23.15 25.53 22.95
N ASP A 233 -24.47 25.55 22.79
CA ASP A 233 -25.20 26.78 22.51
C ASP A 233 -26.54 26.70 23.24
N PRO A 234 -26.76 27.48 24.31
CA PRO A 234 -28.09 27.82 24.78
C PRO A 234 -28.69 29.00 23.99
#